data_AF-A0A954M198-F1
#
_entry.id   AF-A0A954M198-F1
#
_cell.length_a   1.000
_cell.length_b   1.000
_cell.length_c   1.000
_cell.angle_alpha   90.00
_cell.angle_beta   90.00
_cell.angle_gamma   90.00
#
_symmetry.space_group_name_H-M   'P 1'
#
loop_
_entity.id
_entity.type
_entity.pdbx_description
1 polymer ?
#
loop_
_entity_poly.entity_id
_entity_poly.type
_entity_poly.pdbx_seq_one_letter_code
_entity_poly.pdbx_strand_id
1 'polypeptide(L)'
;MEHSQPPHGADVFASHASCDCRLCQSKRDAVRRLVDSFSHIPTRWLAEVAAGDFEPVEWPMWGTAFIPKESIDADNIRKLLTEIVPTDDEQQIFAEQGWSEVADTGIYAIELDGELILGIHGAGYDFYESHWAPLYEALGYQWHETQ
;
A
#
# COMPACT_ATOMS: atom_id res chain seq x y z
N MET A 1 -7.70 16.52 38.81
CA MET A 1 -6.48 16.01 38.15
C MET A 1 -6.96 15.34 36.89
N GLU A 2 -6.92 16.04 35.76
CA GLU A 2 -7.19 15.44 34.45
C GLU A 2 -6.11 14.39 34.20
N HIS A 3 -6.53 13.13 34.14
CA HIS A 3 -5.69 12.05 33.66
C HIS A 3 -5.50 12.24 32.16
N SER A 4 -4.47 13.00 31.77
CA SER A 4 -4.00 13.03 30.39
C SER A 4 -3.66 11.58 30.01
N GLN A 5 -4.39 11.02 29.04
CA GLN A 5 -4.08 9.68 28.54
C GLN A 5 -2.62 9.66 28.04
N PRO A 6 -1.87 8.57 28.27
CA PRO A 6 -0.53 8.46 27.71
C PRO A 6 -0.62 8.59 26.18
N PRO A 7 0.31 9.32 25.54
CA PRO A 7 0.35 9.42 24.09
C PRO A 7 0.42 8.02 23.47
N HIS A 8 -0.39 7.79 22.45
CA HIS A 8 -0.52 6.53 21.72
C HIS A 8 -0.67 6.82 20.21
N GLY A 9 -0.43 5.81 19.38
CA GLY A 9 -0.35 5.97 17.92
C GLY A 9 1.10 6.04 17.43
N ALA A 10 1.28 6.33 16.14
CA ALA A 10 2.56 6.69 15.56
C ALA A 10 2.45 8.15 15.12
N ASP A 11 3.24 9.04 15.71
CA ASP A 11 3.44 10.37 15.14
C ASP A 11 4.44 10.29 13.98
N VAL A 12 4.82 11.44 13.41
CA VAL A 12 5.81 11.51 12.31
C VAL A 12 7.20 10.96 12.67
N PHE A 13 7.47 10.68 13.95
CA PHE A 13 8.70 10.04 14.43
C PHE A 13 8.49 8.60 14.88
N ALA A 14 7.33 8.00 14.57
CA ALA A 14 6.91 6.70 15.07
C ALA A 14 6.94 6.61 16.61
N SER A 15 6.81 7.74 17.30
CA SER A 15 6.73 7.77 18.76
C SER A 15 5.53 6.94 19.17
N HIS A 16 5.78 5.86 19.92
CA HIS A 16 4.77 4.90 20.38
C HIS A 16 4.25 3.90 19.32
N ALA A 17 4.98 3.64 18.23
CA ALA A 17 4.68 2.54 17.29
C ALA A 17 4.50 1.18 18.01
N SER A 18 5.21 0.97 19.13
CA SER A 18 5.10 -0.21 20.01
C SER A 18 3.97 -0.14 21.06
N CYS A 19 3.07 0.84 20.99
CA CYS A 19 1.94 0.93 21.92
C CYS A 19 0.98 -0.24 21.71
N ASP A 20 0.73 -1.02 22.76
CA ASP A 20 -0.18 -2.18 22.76
C ASP A 20 -1.54 -1.89 23.42
N CYS A 21 -1.96 -0.62 23.45
CA CYS A 21 -3.31 -0.30 23.91
C CYS A 21 -4.37 -0.82 22.93
N ARG A 22 -5.60 -1.02 23.43
CA ARG A 22 -6.72 -1.54 22.64
C ARG A 22 -6.99 -0.76 21.35
N LEU A 23 -6.85 0.57 21.38
CA LEU A 23 -7.09 1.45 20.24
C LEU A 23 -6.01 1.26 19.16
N CYS A 24 -4.74 1.28 19.54
CA CYS A 24 -3.63 1.04 18.61
C CYS A 24 -3.67 -0.38 18.03
N GLN A 25 -4.00 -1.37 18.84
CA GLN A 25 -4.17 -2.74 18.39
C GLN A 25 -5.31 -2.85 17.37
N SER A 26 -6.48 -2.26 17.66
CA SER A 26 -7.61 -2.24 16.75
C SER A 26 -7.26 -1.61 15.40
N LYS A 27 -6.47 -0.53 15.39
CA LYS A 27 -5.97 0.07 14.13
C LYS A 27 -5.03 -0.86 13.37
N ARG A 28 -4.06 -1.50 14.04
CA ARG A 28 -3.17 -2.48 13.40
C ARG A 28 -3.95 -3.66 12.80
N ASP A 29 -4.95 -4.15 13.52
CA ASP A 29 -5.80 -5.25 13.04
C ASP A 29 -6.66 -4.82 11.85
N ALA A 30 -7.15 -3.57 11.81
CA ALA A 30 -7.86 -3.02 10.66
C ALA A 30 -6.96 -2.90 9.41
N VAL A 31 -5.72 -2.44 9.58
CA VAL A 31 -4.74 -2.38 8.48
C VAL A 31 -4.39 -3.79 7.98
N ARG A 32 -4.17 -4.76 8.89
CA ARG A 32 -3.98 -6.17 8.50
C ARG A 32 -5.15 -6.73 7.73
N ARG A 33 -6.37 -6.44 8.19
CA ARG A 33 -7.59 -6.83 7.49
C ARG A 33 -7.68 -6.24 6.08
N LEU A 34 -7.21 -5.00 5.86
CA LEU A 34 -7.11 -4.42 4.53
C LEU A 34 -6.14 -5.23 3.66
N VAL A 35 -4.94 -5.54 4.15
CA VAL A 35 -3.96 -6.32 3.39
C VAL A 35 -4.46 -7.74 3.09
N ASP A 36 -5.18 -8.35 4.02
CA ASP A 36 -5.81 -9.67 3.85
C ASP A 36 -6.93 -9.65 2.78
N SER A 37 -7.51 -8.48 2.50
CA SER A 37 -8.49 -8.30 1.42
C SER A 37 -7.88 -8.32 0.02
N PHE A 38 -6.54 -8.41 -0.08
CA PHE A 38 -5.83 -8.50 -1.35
C PHE A 38 -5.38 -9.94 -1.64
N SER A 39 -5.26 -10.26 -2.92
CA SER A 39 -4.54 -11.43 -3.41
C SER A 39 -3.05 -11.12 -3.44
N HIS A 40 -2.21 -12.01 -2.92
CA HIS A 40 -0.77 -11.81 -2.80
C HIS A 40 -0.09 -12.68 -3.86
N ILE A 41 0.48 -12.06 -4.89
CA ILE A 41 1.04 -12.75 -6.03
C ILE A 41 2.56 -12.60 -6.01
N PRO A 42 3.34 -13.69 -5.93
CA PRO A 42 4.79 -13.61 -6.07
C PRO A 42 5.16 -12.98 -7.42
N THR A 43 6.02 -11.97 -7.43
CA THR A 43 6.42 -11.25 -8.64
C THR A 43 7.05 -12.14 -9.70
N ARG A 44 7.76 -13.19 -9.27
CA ARG A 44 8.29 -14.23 -10.16
C ARG A 44 7.21 -14.89 -11.03
N TRP A 45 5.97 -15.02 -10.53
CA TRP A 45 4.86 -15.57 -11.32
C TRP A 45 4.37 -14.56 -12.37
N LEU A 46 4.35 -13.27 -12.04
CA LEU A 46 4.03 -12.23 -13.00
C LEU A 46 5.07 -12.15 -14.13
N ALA A 47 6.36 -12.28 -13.79
CA ALA A 47 7.43 -12.34 -14.80
C ALA A 47 7.31 -13.56 -15.73
N GLU A 48 6.91 -14.73 -15.20
CA GLU A 48 6.67 -15.93 -16.00
C GLU A 48 5.48 -15.78 -16.95
N VAL A 49 4.41 -15.08 -16.52
CA VAL A 49 3.24 -14.79 -17.36
C VAL A 49 3.53 -13.70 -18.40
N ALA A 50 4.26 -12.66 -18.02
CA ALA A 50 4.62 -11.55 -18.90
C ALA A 50 5.60 -11.97 -20.02
N ALA A 51 6.49 -12.93 -19.76
CA ALA A 51 7.47 -13.43 -20.73
C ALA A 51 6.87 -14.11 -21.97
N GLY A 52 5.55 -14.38 -21.99
CA GLY A 52 4.85 -14.95 -23.15
C GLY A 52 4.38 -13.91 -24.18
N ASP A 53 3.99 -12.71 -23.74
CA ASP A 53 3.23 -11.75 -24.57
C ASP A 53 3.54 -10.25 -24.29
N PHE A 54 4.41 -9.92 -23.33
CA PHE A 54 4.70 -8.54 -22.92
C PHE A 54 6.20 -8.22 -22.96
N GLU A 55 6.54 -6.97 -23.30
CA GLU A 55 7.89 -6.41 -23.08
C GLU A 55 8.27 -6.51 -21.59
N PRO A 56 9.57 -6.56 -21.24
CA PRO A 56 10.00 -6.63 -19.85
C PRO A 56 9.44 -5.43 -19.06
N VAL A 57 8.49 -5.69 -18.16
CA VAL A 57 7.96 -4.69 -17.23
C VAL A 57 8.91 -4.59 -16.04
N GLU A 58 9.32 -3.37 -15.69
CA GLU A 58 10.02 -3.12 -14.44
C GLU A 58 8.98 -3.00 -13.35
N TRP A 59 9.04 -3.92 -12.40
CA TRP A 59 8.03 -4.03 -11.36
C TRP A 59 8.50 -3.26 -10.13
N PRO A 60 7.75 -2.25 -9.63
CA PRO A 60 8.05 -1.53 -8.40
C PRO A 60 7.75 -2.42 -7.18
N MET A 61 8.35 -3.61 -7.12
CA MET A 61 8.07 -4.65 -6.14
C MET A 61 9.16 -5.72 -6.17
N TRP A 62 9.82 -5.92 -5.05
CA TRP A 62 10.93 -6.88 -4.94
C TRP A 62 10.48 -8.33 -4.70
N GLY A 63 9.18 -8.58 -4.46
CA GLY A 63 8.72 -9.94 -4.13
C GLY A 63 7.23 -10.23 -4.29
N THR A 64 6.34 -9.29 -3.97
CA THR A 64 4.89 -9.52 -3.98
C THR A 64 4.14 -8.37 -4.65
N ALA A 65 3.23 -8.72 -5.55
CA ALA A 65 2.18 -7.87 -6.07
C ALA A 65 0.87 -8.10 -5.32
N PHE A 66 0.03 -7.07 -5.28
CA PHE A 66 -1.25 -7.13 -4.59
C PHE A 66 -2.37 -6.78 -5.55
N ILE A 67 -3.43 -7.60 -5.56
CA ILE A 67 -4.65 -7.33 -6.34
C ILE A 67 -5.83 -7.25 -5.38
N PRO A 68 -6.61 -6.16 -5.35
CA PRO A 68 -7.84 -6.10 -4.58
C PRO A 68 -8.80 -7.23 -4.93
N LYS A 69 -9.30 -8.00 -3.95
CA LYS A 69 -10.26 -9.09 -4.21
C LYS A 69 -11.65 -8.56 -4.55
N GLU A 70 -11.98 -7.38 -4.03
CA GLU A 70 -13.29 -6.75 -4.17
C GLU A 70 -13.20 -5.53 -5.09
N SER A 71 -14.14 -5.44 -6.04
CA SER A 71 -14.20 -4.31 -6.99
C SER A 71 -14.32 -2.94 -6.32
N ILE A 72 -14.98 -2.87 -5.16
CA ILE A 72 -15.15 -1.61 -4.43
C ILE A 72 -13.82 -1.07 -3.89
N ASP A 73 -12.91 -1.95 -3.45
CA ASP A 73 -11.58 -1.55 -2.98
C ASP A 73 -10.74 -1.08 -4.17
N ALA A 74 -10.76 -1.81 -5.29
CA ALA A 74 -10.10 -1.37 -6.52
C ALA A 74 -10.60 0.01 -6.97
N ASP A 75 -11.91 0.23 -6.99
CA ASP A 75 -12.50 1.51 -7.40
C ASP A 75 -12.17 2.65 -6.44
N ASN A 76 -12.07 2.38 -5.14
CA ASN A 76 -11.65 3.40 -4.17
C ASN A 76 -10.17 3.74 -4.33
N ILE A 77 -9.31 2.74 -4.58
CA ILE A 77 -7.87 2.96 -4.84
C ILE A 77 -7.67 3.73 -6.14
N ARG A 78 -8.44 3.44 -7.20
CA ARG A 78 -8.40 4.18 -8.47
C ARG A 78 -8.62 5.68 -8.30
N LYS A 79 -9.47 6.09 -7.36
CA LYS A 79 -9.74 7.51 -7.06
C LYS A 79 -8.56 8.21 -6.38
N LEU A 80 -7.62 7.45 -5.84
CA LEU A 80 -6.41 7.95 -5.19
C LEU A 80 -5.20 8.01 -6.14
N LEU A 81 -5.34 7.53 -7.38
CA LEU A 81 -4.23 7.49 -8.33
C LEU A 81 -3.79 8.89 -8.73
N THR A 82 -2.49 9.11 -8.66
CA THR A 82 -1.81 10.32 -9.10
C THR A 82 -0.69 9.97 -10.07
N GLU A 83 -0.42 10.86 -11.01
CA GLU A 83 0.74 10.74 -11.89
C GLU A 83 2.03 10.71 -11.04
N ILE A 84 2.95 9.83 -11.40
CA ILE A 84 4.28 9.79 -10.79
C ILE A 84 5.02 11.05 -11.24
N VAL A 85 5.60 11.80 -10.30
CA VAL A 85 6.53 12.90 -10.57
C VAL A 85 7.94 12.37 -10.29
N PRO A 86 8.69 11.91 -11.31
CA PRO A 86 9.92 11.16 -11.08
C PRO A 86 11.01 12.00 -10.41
N THR A 87 11.62 11.44 -9.37
CA THR A 87 12.79 12.04 -8.71
C THR A 87 14.10 11.32 -8.99
N ASP A 88 14.03 10.14 -9.60
CA ASP A 88 15.15 9.28 -9.97
C ASP A 88 14.85 8.49 -11.25
N ASP A 89 15.85 7.78 -11.76
CA ASP A 89 15.77 7.02 -13.00
C ASP A 89 14.77 5.85 -12.89
N GLU A 90 14.58 5.27 -11.71
CA GLU A 90 13.65 4.14 -11.50
C GLU A 90 12.19 4.61 -11.59
N GLN A 91 11.86 5.71 -10.91
CA GLN A 91 10.53 6.33 -11.01
C GLN A 91 10.25 6.84 -12.43
N GLN A 92 11.27 7.28 -13.17
CA GLN A 92 11.13 7.68 -14.57
C GLN A 92 10.66 6.48 -15.41
N ILE A 93 11.26 5.30 -15.19
CA ILE A 93 10.86 4.06 -15.86
C ILE A 93 9.42 3.68 -15.50
N PHE A 94 9.04 3.75 -14.22
CA PHE A 94 7.68 3.43 -13.79
C PHE A 94 6.65 4.34 -14.46
N ALA A 95 6.90 5.65 -14.50
CA ALA A 95 6.03 6.61 -15.16
C ALA A 95 5.89 6.32 -16.67
N GLU A 96 7.00 6.00 -17.36
CA GLU A 96 7.01 5.66 -18.79
C GLU A 96 6.26 4.34 -19.10
N GLN A 97 6.26 3.39 -18.15
CA GLN A 97 5.54 2.13 -18.26
C GLN A 97 4.05 2.25 -17.87
N GLY A 98 3.59 3.44 -17.47
CA GLY A 98 2.19 3.70 -17.15
C GLY A 98 1.78 3.39 -15.71
N TRP A 99 2.75 3.22 -14.80
CA TRP A 99 2.45 3.16 -13.38
C TRP A 99 1.97 4.52 -12.87
N SER A 100 1.13 4.47 -11.85
CA SER A 100 0.67 5.62 -11.07
C SER A 100 1.04 5.43 -9.61
N GLU A 101 1.12 6.52 -8.85
CA GLU A 101 1.24 6.46 -7.39
C GLU A 101 -0.15 6.45 -6.75
N VAL A 102 -0.32 5.75 -5.64
CA VAL A 102 -1.56 5.74 -4.86
C VAL A 102 -1.43 6.76 -3.73
N ALA A 103 -1.91 7.99 -3.97
CA ALA A 103 -1.73 9.12 -3.06
C ALA A 103 -0.25 9.26 -2.61
N ASP A 104 0.02 9.69 -1.38
CA ASP A 104 1.37 9.77 -0.79
C ASP A 104 1.63 8.54 0.10
N THR A 105 1.41 7.34 -0.46
CA THR A 105 1.54 6.08 0.30
C THR A 105 2.79 5.30 -0.06
N GLY A 106 3.51 5.67 -1.13
CA GLY A 106 4.61 4.87 -1.68
C GLY A 106 4.20 3.54 -2.32
N ILE A 107 2.89 3.35 -2.56
CA ILE A 107 2.34 2.24 -3.34
C ILE A 107 2.17 2.69 -4.77
N TYR A 108 2.64 1.87 -5.72
CA TYR A 108 2.45 2.07 -7.15
C TYR A 108 1.34 1.18 -7.67
N ALA A 109 0.61 1.63 -8.68
CA ALA A 109 -0.48 0.91 -9.30
C ALA A 109 -0.39 0.91 -10.83
N ILE A 110 -0.79 -0.18 -11.46
CA ILE A 110 -0.96 -0.28 -12.92
C ILE A 110 -2.23 -1.07 -13.25
N GLU A 111 -2.88 -0.71 -14.35
CA GLU A 111 -3.97 -1.49 -14.93
C GLU A 111 -3.41 -2.51 -15.91
N LEU A 112 -3.68 -3.79 -15.67
CA LEU A 112 -3.27 -4.87 -16.57
C LEU A 112 -4.40 -5.87 -16.72
N ASP A 113 -4.86 -6.07 -17.97
CA ASP A 113 -5.97 -6.96 -18.31
C ASP A 113 -7.27 -6.72 -17.50
N GLY A 114 -7.54 -5.46 -17.15
CA GLY A 114 -8.72 -5.04 -16.37
C GLY A 114 -8.57 -5.22 -14.85
N GLU A 115 -7.42 -5.73 -14.39
CA GLU A 115 -7.09 -5.85 -12.97
C GLU A 115 -6.18 -4.71 -12.52
N LEU A 116 -6.45 -4.18 -11.33
CA LEU A 116 -5.60 -3.19 -10.67
C LEU A 116 -4.50 -3.93 -9.89
N ILE A 117 -3.25 -3.79 -10.33
CA ILE A 117 -2.10 -4.41 -9.69
C ILE A 117 -1.35 -3.36 -8.87
N LEU A 118 -1.04 -3.67 -7.62
CA LEU A 118 -0.34 -2.80 -6.69
C LEU A 118 1.06 -3.34 -6.34
N GLY A 119 2.02 -2.44 -6.17
CA GLY A 119 3.39 -2.73 -5.77
C GLY A 119 3.99 -1.74 -4.79
N ILE A 120 4.98 -2.21 -4.04
CA ILE A 120 5.78 -1.40 -3.11
C ILE A 120 7.23 -1.50 -3.51
N HIS A 121 7.82 -0.37 -3.90
CA HIS A 121 9.23 -0.28 -4.25
C HIS A 121 10.08 -0.03 -3.00
N GLY A 122 10.43 -1.10 -2.28
CA GLY A 122 11.25 -1.02 -1.09
C GLY A 122 11.55 -2.37 -0.45
N ALA A 123 12.53 -2.40 0.46
CA ALA A 123 12.93 -3.60 1.20
C ALA A 123 13.52 -3.24 2.57
N GLY A 124 13.33 -4.14 3.56
CA GLY A 124 14.04 -4.07 4.84
C GLY A 124 13.43 -3.17 5.92
N TYR A 125 12.14 -2.82 5.80
CA TYR A 125 11.39 -2.05 6.80
C TYR A 125 9.93 -2.53 6.91
N ASP A 126 9.17 -1.98 7.85
CA ASP A 126 7.78 -2.39 8.09
C ASP A 126 6.81 -1.74 7.09
N PHE A 127 6.39 -2.51 6.08
CA PHE A 127 5.43 -2.04 5.08
C PHE A 127 4.03 -1.76 5.66
N TYR A 128 3.66 -2.35 6.81
CA TYR A 128 2.38 -2.04 7.44
C TYR A 128 2.31 -0.60 7.91
N GLU A 129 3.38 -0.12 8.55
CA GLU A 129 3.46 1.25 9.03
C GLU A 129 3.71 2.23 7.87
N SER A 130 4.64 1.91 6.97
CA SER A 130 5.08 2.84 5.93
C SER A 130 4.16 2.95 4.72
N HIS A 131 3.33 1.95 4.43
CA HIS A 131 2.52 1.92 3.20
C HIS A 131 1.05 1.57 3.45
N TRP A 132 0.79 0.45 4.14
CA TRP A 132 -0.58 -0.04 4.30
C TRP A 132 -1.43 0.81 5.24
N ALA A 133 -0.84 1.36 6.32
CA ALA A 133 -1.53 2.29 7.20
C ALA A 133 -1.86 3.62 6.49
N PRO A 134 -0.92 4.27 5.77
CA PRO A 134 -1.23 5.41 4.90
C PRO A 134 -2.34 5.13 3.89
N LEU A 135 -2.33 3.97 3.22
CA LEU A 135 -3.40 3.60 2.30
C LEU A 135 -4.75 3.47 3.01
N TYR A 136 -4.78 2.79 4.15
CA TYR A 136 -5.99 2.63 4.96
C TYR A 136 -6.58 4.00 5.36
N GLU A 137 -5.72 4.96 5.70
CA GLU A 137 -6.12 6.34 6.02
C GLU A 137 -6.61 7.11 4.78
N ALA A 138 -5.91 7.00 3.65
CA ALA A 138 -6.28 7.64 2.39
C ALA A 138 -7.63 7.13 1.86
N LEU A 139 -7.94 5.85 2.09
CA LEU A 139 -9.24 5.24 1.79
C LEU A 139 -10.35 5.72 2.75
N GLY A 140 -10.00 6.39 3.85
CA GLY A 140 -10.96 6.92 4.82
C GLY A 140 -11.69 5.83 5.62
N TYR A 141 -11.12 4.63 5.73
CA TYR A 141 -11.76 3.50 6.40
C TYR A 141 -11.74 3.66 7.94
N GLN A 142 -12.83 3.23 8.58
CA GLN A 142 -13.03 3.32 10.04
C GLN A 142 -13.42 1.97 10.65
N TRP A 143 -12.72 0.91 10.26
CA TRP A 143 -12.88 -0.45 10.80
C TRP A 143 -12.25 -0.64 12.18
N HIS A 144 -11.53 0.37 12.69
CA HIS A 144 -10.92 0.38 14.01
C HIS A 144 -11.75 1.17 15.02
N GLU A 145 -11.53 0.90 16.30
CA GLU A 145 -12.15 1.64 17.38
C GLU A 145 -11.61 3.08 17.45
N THR A 146 -12.52 4.04 17.40
CA THR A 146 -12.25 5.45 17.66
C THR A 146 -12.67 5.80 19.08
N GLN A 147 -11.96 6.73 19.73
CA GLN A 147 -12.32 7.22 21.07
C GLN A 147 -13.71 7.86 21.11
#